data_AF-A0A9N9UK29-F1
#
_entry.id   AF-A0A9N9UK29-F1
#
_cell.length_a   1.000
_cell.length_b   1.000
_cell.length_c   1.000
_cell.angle_alpha   90.00
_cell.angle_beta   90.00
_cell.angle_gamma   90.00
#
_symmetry.space_group_name_H-M   'P 1'
#
loop_
_entity.id
_entity.type
_entity.pdbx_description
1 polymer ?
#
loop_
_entity_poly.entity_id
_entity_poly.type
_entity_poly.pdbx_seq_one_letter_code
_entity_poly.pdbx_strand_id
1 'polypeptide(L)'
;MAEPESKRLKTEDAPYELVYWHGLPGRGEFIRLLFVEAGVPWKDTSDKGMEASTSQVLELISPDSGPSVQGKNPPVCAVPALRHGDVLLSQTPNILQYLAPRLGLAPKEGVAVYHLNEIVLTLIDGFVTELHDTHHPISVAAYYEDQKPEAKKRSKFFIEERIPKFLGYAQRVLDAETSGEGPWLYGDSITYADLVLFQSIDGTQFAFPKTFQKLKESGKYDGVFKLYDTIKERPAIKEYLASDKRQKYGDGIWRHYPELEEEDEKKE
;
A
#
# COMPACT_ATOMS: atom_id res chain seq x y z
N MET A 1 -23.06 13.22 -27.93
CA MET A 1 -22.67 12.24 -26.90
C MET A 1 -23.26 12.73 -25.59
N ALA A 2 -24.11 11.93 -24.93
CA ALA A 2 -24.67 12.33 -23.64
C ALA A 2 -23.53 12.38 -22.61
N GLU A 3 -23.44 13.48 -21.85
CA GLU A 3 -22.54 13.54 -20.71
C GLU A 3 -22.89 12.42 -19.73
N PRO A 4 -21.91 11.73 -19.13
CA PRO A 4 -22.21 10.77 -18.09
C PRO A 4 -22.92 11.49 -16.94
N GLU A 5 -24.15 11.07 -16.61
CA GLU A 5 -24.88 11.61 -15.46
C GLU A 5 -24.02 11.47 -14.21
N SER A 6 -23.70 12.61 -13.57
CA SER A 6 -23.09 12.67 -12.24
C SER A 6 -24.11 12.18 -11.20
N LYS A 7 -24.26 10.87 -11.06
CA LYS A 7 -25.14 10.26 -10.06
C LYS A 7 -24.38 10.13 -8.74
N ARG A 8 -24.57 11.09 -7.83
CA ARG A 8 -24.07 10.99 -6.45
C ARG A 8 -24.71 9.78 -5.77
N LEU A 9 -23.90 8.79 -5.40
CA LEU A 9 -24.30 7.67 -4.54
C LEU A 9 -24.45 8.16 -3.09
N LYS A 10 -25.40 7.58 -2.33
CA LYS A 10 -25.66 7.99 -0.94
C LYS A 10 -24.59 7.45 -0.02
N THR A 11 -23.92 8.36 0.69
CA THR A 11 -22.81 8.03 1.60
C THR A 11 -22.87 8.78 2.93
N GLU A 12 -23.90 9.59 3.16
CA GLU A 12 -24.03 10.36 4.41
C GLU A 12 -24.24 9.38 5.59
N ASP A 13 -23.44 9.54 6.64
CA ASP A 13 -23.41 8.76 7.89
C ASP A 13 -23.17 7.24 7.77
N ALA A 14 -22.82 6.74 6.59
CA ALA A 14 -22.56 5.32 6.40
C ALA A 14 -21.20 4.92 6.99
N PRO A 15 -21.09 3.77 7.70
CA PRO A 15 -19.79 3.31 8.20
C PRO A 15 -18.90 2.86 7.04
N TYR A 16 -17.60 3.04 7.19
CA TYR A 16 -16.61 2.42 6.31
C TYR A 16 -16.48 0.94 6.64
N GLU A 17 -16.47 0.08 5.62
CA GLU A 17 -16.12 -1.33 5.75
C GLU A 17 -15.06 -1.71 4.71
N LEU A 18 -13.91 -2.20 5.20
CA LEU A 18 -12.82 -2.73 4.39
C LEU A 18 -13.00 -4.24 4.24
N VAL A 19 -13.07 -4.70 2.99
CA VAL A 19 -13.04 -6.12 2.63
C VAL A 19 -11.62 -6.47 2.15
N TYR A 20 -10.92 -7.27 2.94
CA TYR A 20 -9.56 -7.75 2.65
C TYR A 20 -9.26 -9.08 3.34
N TRP A 21 -8.17 -9.72 2.90
CA TRP A 21 -7.66 -10.98 3.44
C TRP A 21 -7.24 -10.84 4.91
N HIS A 22 -7.57 -11.85 5.72
CA HIS A 22 -7.09 -12.00 7.10
C HIS A 22 -5.61 -12.41 7.14
N GLY A 23 -4.92 -12.04 8.22
CA GLY A 23 -3.56 -12.49 8.52
C GLY A 23 -2.46 -11.74 7.75
N LEU A 24 -2.82 -10.84 6.84
CA LEU A 24 -1.88 -10.14 5.97
C LEU A 24 -2.11 -8.62 6.02
N PRO A 25 -1.04 -7.81 6.15
CA PRO A 25 -1.13 -6.38 5.91
C PRO A 25 -1.53 -6.13 4.44
N GLY A 26 -0.66 -6.58 3.54
CA GLY A 26 -0.85 -6.54 2.08
C GLY A 26 -1.31 -5.17 1.55
N ARG A 27 -2.11 -5.20 0.47
CA ARG A 27 -2.65 -4.00 -0.20
C ARG A 27 -3.73 -3.28 0.62
N GLY A 28 -4.33 -3.96 1.60
CA GLY A 28 -5.34 -3.37 2.51
C GLY A 28 -4.74 -2.48 3.59
N GLU A 29 -3.48 -2.70 3.95
CA GLU A 29 -2.83 -1.96 5.05
C GLU A 29 -2.76 -0.46 4.82
N PHE A 30 -2.55 -0.04 3.58
CA PHE A 30 -2.57 1.37 3.20
C PHE A 30 -3.89 2.05 3.62
N ILE A 31 -5.02 1.36 3.42
CA ILE A 31 -6.35 1.88 3.75
C ILE A 31 -6.57 1.92 5.26
N ARG A 32 -6.10 0.88 5.99
CA ARG A 32 -6.16 0.85 7.46
C ARG A 32 -5.41 2.03 8.07
N LEU A 33 -4.22 2.34 7.56
CA LEU A 33 -3.41 3.46 8.05
C LEU A 33 -4.10 4.82 7.85
N LEU A 34 -4.88 5.01 6.79
CA LEU A 34 -5.69 6.23 6.62
C LEU A 34 -6.76 6.36 7.71
N PHE A 35 -7.45 5.26 8.04
CA PHE A 35 -8.46 5.28 9.10
C PHE A 35 -7.84 5.51 10.48
N VAL A 36 -6.69 4.88 10.74
CA VAL A 36 -5.92 5.05 11.97
C VAL A 36 -5.47 6.49 12.13
N GLU A 37 -4.82 7.06 11.12
CA GLU A 37 -4.33 8.44 11.16
C GLU A 37 -5.47 9.45 11.32
N ALA A 38 -6.60 9.23 10.63
CA ALA A 38 -7.76 10.09 10.73
C ALA A 38 -8.57 9.89 12.03
N GLY A 39 -8.28 8.85 12.82
CA GLY A 39 -9.00 8.53 14.05
C GLY A 39 -10.48 8.19 13.83
N VAL A 40 -10.83 7.66 12.65
CA VAL A 40 -12.23 7.31 12.31
C VAL A 40 -12.50 5.82 12.49
N PRO A 41 -13.72 5.43 12.91
CA PRO A 41 -14.08 4.03 13.00
C PRO A 41 -14.28 3.41 11.61
N TRP A 42 -13.86 2.16 11.46
CA TRP A 42 -14.18 1.31 10.31
C TRP A 42 -14.46 -0.12 10.76
N LYS A 43 -15.12 -0.90 9.92
CA LYS A 43 -15.22 -2.35 10.04
C LYS A 43 -14.18 -2.99 9.13
N ASP A 44 -13.50 -4.02 9.60
CA ASP A 44 -12.58 -4.80 8.77
C ASP A 44 -13.05 -6.26 8.70
N THR A 45 -13.21 -6.80 7.50
CA THR A 45 -13.55 -8.22 7.36
C THR A 45 -12.42 -9.12 7.85
N SER A 46 -11.17 -8.63 7.90
CA SER A 46 -10.08 -9.40 8.49
C SER A 46 -10.33 -9.70 9.97
N ASP A 47 -11.10 -8.89 10.69
CA ASP A 47 -11.31 -9.10 12.13
C ASP A 47 -12.26 -10.28 12.43
N LYS A 48 -12.93 -10.82 11.41
CA LYS A 48 -13.87 -11.95 11.52
C LYS A 48 -13.18 -13.32 11.54
N GLY A 49 -11.86 -13.36 11.45
CA GLY A 49 -11.05 -14.59 11.37
C GLY A 49 -10.89 -15.15 9.95
N MET A 50 -9.97 -16.11 9.80
CA MET A 50 -9.50 -16.61 8.51
C MET A 50 -10.62 -17.13 7.59
N GLU A 51 -11.46 -18.04 8.09
CA GLU A 51 -12.52 -18.68 7.29
C GLU A 51 -13.54 -17.66 6.79
N ALA A 52 -14.12 -16.87 7.70
CA ALA A 52 -15.14 -15.87 7.36
C ALA A 52 -14.60 -14.75 6.47
N SER A 53 -13.37 -14.29 6.68
CA SER A 53 -12.70 -13.32 5.80
C SER A 53 -12.52 -13.90 4.39
N THR A 54 -12.01 -15.13 4.29
CA THR A 54 -11.77 -15.80 3.01
C THR A 54 -13.06 -15.98 2.22
N SER A 55 -14.14 -16.46 2.85
CA SER A 55 -15.43 -16.64 2.19
C SER A 55 -15.98 -15.31 1.62
N GLN A 56 -15.94 -14.22 2.39
CA GLN A 56 -16.41 -12.91 1.93
C GLN A 56 -15.57 -12.35 0.77
N VAL A 57 -14.25 -12.55 0.81
CA VAL A 57 -13.39 -12.12 -0.31
C VAL A 57 -13.70 -12.94 -1.56
N LEU A 58 -13.78 -14.26 -1.46
CA LEU A 58 -14.05 -15.14 -2.61
C LEU A 58 -15.44 -14.90 -3.20
N GLU A 59 -16.47 -14.69 -2.37
CA GLU A 59 -17.80 -14.30 -2.83
C GLU A 59 -17.77 -12.99 -3.65
N LEU A 60 -16.90 -12.05 -3.26
CA LEU A 60 -16.80 -10.75 -3.91
C LEU A 60 -16.05 -10.79 -5.24
N ILE A 61 -15.01 -11.62 -5.36
CA ILE A 61 -14.06 -11.58 -6.50
C ILE A 61 -14.10 -12.80 -7.42
N SER A 62 -14.90 -13.83 -7.07
CA SER A 62 -14.99 -15.06 -7.87
C SER A 62 -15.38 -14.74 -9.32
N PRO A 63 -14.63 -15.21 -10.33
CA PRO A 63 -14.99 -15.02 -11.73
C PRO A 63 -16.31 -15.70 -12.10
N ASP A 64 -16.61 -16.85 -11.47
CA ASP A 64 -17.75 -17.71 -11.82
C ASP A 64 -19.00 -17.40 -11.00
N SER A 65 -18.82 -16.96 -9.75
CA SER A 65 -19.91 -16.77 -8.78
C SER A 65 -19.96 -15.37 -8.18
N GLY A 66 -19.00 -14.50 -8.51
CA GLY A 66 -18.99 -13.12 -8.07
C GLY A 66 -20.06 -12.30 -8.80
N PRO A 67 -20.60 -11.26 -8.16
CA PRO A 67 -21.63 -10.44 -8.76
C PRO A 67 -21.06 -9.63 -9.94
N SER A 68 -21.63 -9.85 -11.14
CA SER A 68 -21.27 -9.10 -12.34
C SER A 68 -21.55 -7.60 -12.24
N VAL A 69 -22.53 -7.21 -11.41
CA VAL A 69 -22.84 -5.82 -11.04
C VAL A 69 -23.39 -5.83 -9.60
N GLN A 70 -22.96 -4.87 -8.75
CA GLN A 70 -23.54 -4.66 -7.42
C GLN A 70 -24.26 -3.31 -7.35
N GLY A 71 -25.54 -3.31 -7.74
CA GLY A 71 -26.33 -2.09 -7.85
C GLY A 71 -25.80 -1.19 -8.97
N LYS A 72 -25.22 -0.04 -8.61
CA LYS A 72 -24.57 0.89 -9.57
C LYS A 72 -23.04 0.76 -9.59
N ASN A 73 -22.48 -0.21 -8.87
CA ASN A 73 -21.04 -0.40 -8.76
C ASN A 73 -20.54 -1.42 -9.79
N PRO A 74 -19.35 -1.20 -10.40
CA PRO A 74 -18.73 -2.17 -11.29
C PRO A 74 -18.29 -3.44 -10.52
N PRO A 75 -18.07 -4.56 -11.22
CA PRO A 75 -17.50 -5.77 -10.61
C PRO A 75 -16.14 -5.51 -9.95
N VAL A 76 -15.85 -6.25 -8.88
CA VAL A 76 -14.57 -6.19 -8.16
C VAL A 76 -13.65 -7.29 -8.69
N CYS A 77 -12.52 -6.91 -9.26
CA CYS A 77 -11.54 -7.88 -9.77
C CYS A 77 -10.70 -8.52 -8.65
N ALA A 78 -10.27 -7.71 -7.69
CA ALA A 78 -9.48 -8.15 -6.54
C ALA A 78 -9.69 -7.21 -5.35
N VAL A 79 -9.39 -7.71 -4.15
CA VAL A 79 -9.37 -6.90 -2.93
C VAL A 79 -8.02 -6.18 -2.76
N PRO A 80 -7.97 -5.03 -2.05
CA PRO A 80 -8.99 -4.47 -1.17
C PRO A 80 -10.22 -3.93 -1.89
N ALA A 81 -11.35 -4.07 -1.24
CA ALA A 81 -12.58 -3.36 -1.58
C ALA A 81 -13.10 -2.55 -0.39
N LEU A 82 -13.63 -1.36 -0.65
CA LEU A 82 -14.24 -0.49 0.34
C LEU A 82 -15.75 -0.43 0.09
N ARG A 83 -16.55 -0.75 1.11
CA ARG A 83 -17.98 -0.42 1.17
C ARG A 83 -18.17 0.86 1.97
N HIS A 84 -18.98 1.78 1.43
CA HIS A 84 -19.36 3.03 2.09
C HIS A 84 -20.76 3.46 1.60
N GLY A 85 -21.81 3.07 2.32
CA GLY A 85 -23.20 3.25 1.87
C GLY A 85 -23.46 2.46 0.59
N ASP A 86 -23.98 3.13 -0.44
CA ASP A 86 -24.22 2.52 -1.76
C ASP A 86 -22.94 2.39 -2.61
N VAL A 87 -21.80 2.88 -2.13
CA VAL A 87 -20.52 2.86 -2.85
C VAL A 87 -19.76 1.57 -2.53
N LEU A 88 -19.32 0.89 -3.58
CA LEU A 88 -18.34 -0.19 -3.54
C LEU A 88 -17.18 0.15 -4.49
N LEU A 89 -15.99 0.33 -3.93
CA LEU A 89 -14.78 0.64 -4.68
C LEU A 89 -13.76 -0.48 -4.50
N SER A 90 -12.96 -0.73 -5.53
CA SER A 90 -11.77 -1.59 -5.46
C SER A 90 -10.56 -0.85 -6.03
N GLN A 91 -9.38 -1.47 -5.95
CA GLN A 91 -8.04 -0.91 -6.20
C GLN A 91 -7.56 0.05 -5.10
N THR A 92 -6.43 -0.28 -4.49
CA THR A 92 -5.84 0.51 -3.39
C THR A 92 -5.70 2.00 -3.75
N PRO A 93 -5.06 2.41 -4.87
CA PRO A 93 -4.92 3.85 -5.17
C PRO A 93 -6.26 4.57 -5.31
N ASN A 94 -7.26 3.92 -5.92
CA ASN A 94 -8.59 4.47 -6.11
C ASN A 94 -9.34 4.65 -4.77
N ILE A 95 -9.27 3.65 -3.88
CA ILE A 95 -9.84 3.74 -2.53
C ILE A 95 -9.15 4.85 -1.72
N LEU A 96 -7.82 4.94 -1.78
CA LEU A 96 -7.05 5.98 -1.11
C LEU A 96 -7.45 7.38 -1.61
N GLN A 97 -7.54 7.56 -2.93
CA GLN A 97 -7.96 8.84 -3.53
C GLN A 97 -9.40 9.21 -3.16
N TYR A 98 -10.29 8.22 -2.98
CA TYR A 98 -11.64 8.44 -2.49
C TYR A 98 -11.68 8.84 -1.01
N LEU A 99 -10.90 8.17 -0.15
CA LEU A 99 -10.92 8.38 1.29
C LEU A 99 -10.16 9.63 1.72
N ALA A 100 -8.97 9.89 1.16
CA ALA A 100 -8.06 10.91 1.68
C ALA A 100 -8.71 12.30 1.82
N PRO A 101 -9.45 12.85 0.82
CA PRO A 101 -10.11 14.14 1.00
C PRO A 101 -11.27 14.14 1.99
N ARG A 102 -11.91 12.98 2.21
CA ARG A 102 -13.00 12.81 3.20
C ARG A 102 -12.45 12.76 4.63
N LEU A 103 -11.22 12.26 4.77
CA LEU A 103 -10.52 12.10 6.03
C LEU A 103 -9.57 13.27 6.36
N GLY A 104 -9.53 14.31 5.51
CA GLY A 104 -8.64 15.46 5.71
C GLY A 104 -7.16 15.19 5.42
N LEU A 105 -6.85 14.11 4.68
CA LEU A 105 -5.50 13.67 4.30
C LEU A 105 -5.14 14.00 2.84
N ALA A 106 -5.94 14.84 2.19
CA ALA A 106 -5.70 15.39 0.86
C ALA A 106 -6.64 16.59 0.61
N PRO A 107 -6.28 17.51 -0.30
CA PRO A 107 -7.21 18.52 -0.80
C PRO A 107 -8.41 17.87 -1.52
N LYS A 108 -9.55 18.57 -1.53
CA LYS A 108 -10.79 18.07 -2.16
C LYS A 108 -10.84 18.26 -3.68
N GLU A 109 -10.08 19.23 -4.19
CA GLU A 109 -10.11 19.65 -5.59
C GLU A 109 -8.77 20.27 -6.00
N GLY A 110 -8.62 20.55 -7.30
CA GLY A 110 -7.42 21.14 -7.87
C GLY A 110 -6.35 20.10 -8.26
N VAL A 111 -5.25 20.59 -8.85
CA VAL A 111 -4.22 19.74 -9.46
C VAL A 111 -3.47 18.86 -8.46
N ALA A 112 -3.38 19.30 -7.19
CA ALA A 112 -2.74 18.57 -6.11
C ALA A 112 -3.33 17.15 -5.91
N VAL A 113 -4.64 16.96 -6.17
CA VAL A 113 -5.29 15.64 -6.12
C VAL A 113 -4.64 14.66 -7.10
N TYR A 114 -4.22 15.12 -8.28
CA TYR A 114 -3.59 14.29 -9.29
C TYR A 114 -2.10 14.07 -9.02
N HIS A 115 -1.39 15.10 -8.55
CA HIS A 115 0.03 14.96 -8.17
C HIS A 115 0.22 13.96 -7.01
N LEU A 116 -0.59 14.08 -5.95
CA LEU A 116 -0.57 13.11 -4.85
C LEU A 116 -0.86 11.69 -5.35
N ASN A 117 -1.82 11.53 -6.26
CA ASN A 117 -2.17 10.23 -6.81
C ASN A 117 -1.05 9.65 -7.69
N GLU A 118 -0.38 10.48 -8.49
CA GLU A 118 0.79 10.07 -9.28
C GLU A 118 1.93 9.57 -8.38
N ILE A 119 2.23 10.30 -7.31
CA ILE A 119 3.24 9.89 -6.32
C ILE A 119 2.86 8.52 -5.72
N VAL A 120 1.62 8.36 -5.27
CA VAL A 120 1.15 7.11 -4.67
C VAL A 120 1.17 5.93 -5.64
N LEU A 121 0.74 6.14 -6.90
CA LEU A 121 0.83 5.11 -7.93
C LEU A 121 2.28 4.67 -8.15
N THR A 122 3.19 5.63 -8.27
CA THR A 122 4.63 5.36 -8.46
C THR A 122 5.23 4.58 -7.28
N LEU A 123 4.88 4.94 -6.05
CA LEU A 123 5.37 4.25 -4.85
C LEU A 123 4.83 2.82 -4.77
N ILE A 124 3.56 2.61 -5.12
CA ILE A 124 2.95 1.27 -5.16
C ILE A 124 3.59 0.39 -6.24
N ASP A 125 3.89 0.94 -7.41
CA ASP A 125 4.59 0.19 -8.46
C ASP A 125 5.92 -0.36 -7.96
N GLY A 126 6.72 0.49 -7.29
CA GLY A 126 8.05 0.09 -6.81
C GLY A 126 8.06 -0.78 -5.57
N PHE A 127 7.40 -0.35 -4.50
CA PHE A 127 7.55 -0.98 -3.18
C PHE A 127 6.48 -2.01 -2.84
N VAL A 128 5.52 -2.21 -3.74
CA VAL A 128 4.43 -3.20 -3.56
C VAL A 128 4.45 -4.19 -4.72
N THR A 129 4.31 -3.72 -5.96
CA THR A 129 4.23 -4.62 -7.12
C THR A 129 5.60 -5.21 -7.46
N GLU A 130 6.59 -4.37 -7.76
CA GLU A 130 7.94 -4.88 -8.09
C GLU A 130 8.59 -5.64 -6.93
N LEU A 131 8.28 -5.26 -5.69
CA LEU A 131 8.71 -5.99 -4.49
C LEU A 131 8.08 -7.38 -4.41
N HIS A 132 6.76 -7.51 -4.58
CA HIS A 132 6.10 -8.82 -4.60
C HIS A 132 6.68 -9.74 -5.69
N ASP A 133 7.00 -9.17 -6.84
CA ASP A 133 7.57 -9.90 -7.97
C ASP A 133 8.98 -10.45 -7.67
N THR A 134 9.67 -10.00 -6.61
CA THR A 134 10.97 -10.58 -6.25
C THR A 134 10.87 -12.02 -5.80
N HIS A 135 9.73 -12.43 -5.24
CA HIS A 135 9.48 -13.82 -4.84
C HIS A 135 8.42 -14.53 -5.69
N HIS A 136 7.74 -13.82 -6.61
CA HIS A 136 6.87 -14.42 -7.65
C HIS A 136 7.16 -13.90 -9.07
N PRO A 137 8.39 -14.02 -9.59
CA PRO A 137 8.77 -13.44 -10.89
C PRO A 137 8.15 -14.12 -12.12
N ILE A 138 7.66 -15.36 -11.99
CA ILE A 138 7.07 -16.11 -13.11
C ILE A 138 5.55 -16.14 -13.00
N SER A 139 5.04 -16.50 -11.82
CA SER A 139 3.61 -16.63 -11.58
C SER A 139 3.28 -16.30 -10.13
N VAL A 140 2.32 -15.40 -9.95
CA VAL A 140 1.75 -15.03 -8.65
C VAL A 140 0.98 -16.18 -7.98
N ALA A 141 0.63 -17.23 -8.74
CA ALA A 141 -0.09 -18.40 -8.23
C ALA A 141 0.81 -19.62 -7.98
N ALA A 142 2.06 -19.60 -8.46
CA ALA A 142 3.02 -20.68 -8.20
C ALA A 142 3.70 -20.49 -6.84
N TYR A 143 4.10 -21.59 -6.21
CA TYR A 143 4.90 -21.54 -4.98
C TYR A 143 6.24 -20.85 -5.22
N TYR A 144 6.81 -20.25 -4.17
CA TYR A 144 8.11 -19.58 -4.25
C TYR A 144 9.22 -20.57 -4.58
N GLU A 145 9.16 -21.77 -4.00
CA GLU A 145 10.13 -22.85 -4.14
C GLU A 145 10.32 -23.27 -5.60
N ASP A 146 9.25 -23.22 -6.40
CA ASP A 146 9.24 -23.61 -7.81
C ASP A 146 9.83 -22.54 -8.75
N GLN A 147 10.06 -21.32 -8.25
CA GLN A 147 10.59 -20.18 -9.02
C GLN A 147 11.75 -19.46 -8.31
N LYS A 148 12.37 -20.12 -7.33
CA LYS A 148 13.45 -19.57 -6.50
C LYS A 148 14.70 -19.11 -7.28
N PRO A 149 15.19 -19.84 -8.31
CA PRO A 149 16.32 -19.36 -9.12
C PRO A 149 16.03 -18.03 -9.84
N GLU A 150 14.82 -17.87 -10.36
CA GLU A 150 14.36 -16.64 -11.00
C GLU A 150 14.14 -15.54 -9.97
N ALA A 151 13.63 -15.89 -8.78
CA ALA A 151 13.44 -14.97 -7.66
C ALA A 151 14.76 -14.33 -7.23
N LYS A 152 15.83 -15.13 -7.10
CA LYS A 152 17.18 -14.61 -6.82
C LYS A 152 17.65 -13.60 -7.88
N LYS A 153 17.49 -13.91 -9.17
CA LYS A 153 17.84 -13.00 -10.27
C LYS A 153 17.02 -11.70 -10.21
N ARG A 154 15.70 -11.80 -10.00
CA ARG A 154 14.80 -10.65 -9.91
C ARG A 154 15.13 -9.78 -8.70
N SER A 155 15.35 -10.40 -7.54
CA SER A 155 15.70 -9.71 -6.29
C SER A 155 17.01 -8.94 -6.41
N LYS A 156 18.04 -9.51 -7.04
CA LYS A 156 19.30 -8.81 -7.29
C LYS A 156 19.08 -7.46 -7.99
N PHE A 157 18.36 -7.45 -9.12
CA PHE A 157 18.04 -6.22 -9.84
C PHE A 157 17.12 -5.29 -9.04
N PHE A 158 16.20 -5.86 -8.26
CA PHE A 158 15.35 -5.07 -7.38
C PHE A 158 16.20 -4.29 -6.36
N ILE A 159 17.14 -4.95 -5.69
CA ILE A 159 18.05 -4.38 -4.69
C ILE A 159 19.03 -3.37 -5.31
N GLU A 160 19.70 -3.74 -6.40
CA GLU A 160 20.78 -2.94 -6.99
C GLU A 160 20.26 -1.73 -7.77
N GLU A 161 19.07 -1.83 -8.39
CA GLU A 161 18.57 -0.82 -9.32
C GLU A 161 17.24 -0.22 -8.90
N ARG A 162 16.28 -1.06 -8.49
CA ARG A 162 14.88 -0.62 -8.32
C ARG A 162 14.67 0.11 -7.00
N ILE A 163 15.09 -0.47 -5.87
CA ILE A 163 14.99 0.21 -4.55
C ILE A 163 15.68 1.59 -4.61
N PRO A 164 16.94 1.73 -5.09
CA PRO A 164 17.57 3.04 -5.25
C PRO A 164 16.79 4.01 -6.14
N LYS A 165 16.21 3.53 -7.25
CA LYS A 165 15.42 4.37 -8.15
C LYS A 165 14.18 4.95 -7.47
N PHE A 166 13.42 4.13 -6.76
CA PHE A 166 12.18 4.57 -6.10
C PHE A 166 12.46 5.40 -4.84
N LEU A 167 13.49 5.06 -4.05
CA LEU A 167 13.95 5.91 -2.94
C LEU A 167 14.46 7.26 -3.46
N GLY A 168 15.24 7.26 -4.54
CA GLY A 168 15.73 8.48 -5.16
C GLY A 168 14.60 9.33 -5.74
N TYR A 169 13.53 8.71 -6.26
CA TYR A 169 12.32 9.44 -6.63
C TYR A 169 11.64 10.10 -5.43
N ALA A 170 11.39 9.33 -4.35
CA ALA A 170 10.77 9.86 -3.14
C ALA A 170 11.61 11.00 -2.52
N GLN A 171 12.94 10.86 -2.51
CA GLN A 171 13.84 11.92 -2.04
C GLN A 171 13.72 13.18 -2.91
N ARG A 172 13.70 13.05 -4.24
CA ARG A 172 13.48 14.20 -5.14
C ARG A 172 12.11 14.86 -4.94
N VAL A 173 11.08 14.09 -4.60
CA VAL A 173 9.76 14.63 -4.26
C VAL A 173 9.85 15.47 -2.98
N LEU A 174 10.55 14.98 -1.95
CA LEU A 174 10.77 15.70 -0.69
C LEU A 174 11.62 16.97 -0.87
N ASP A 175 12.59 16.95 -1.80
CA ASP A 175 13.48 18.08 -2.06
C ASP A 175 12.84 19.15 -2.97
N ALA A 176 11.71 18.83 -3.62
CA ALA A 176 11.04 19.75 -4.54
C ALA A 176 10.30 20.87 -3.79
N GLU A 177 10.16 22.04 -4.43
CA GLU A 177 9.39 23.17 -3.86
C GLU A 177 7.94 22.79 -3.52
N THR A 178 7.37 21.81 -4.22
CA THR A 178 6.01 21.30 -3.97
C THR A 178 5.88 20.55 -2.63
N SER A 179 6.98 20.10 -2.04
CA SER A 179 7.04 19.46 -0.71
C SER A 179 6.64 20.43 0.41
N GLY A 180 6.80 21.74 0.19
CA GLY A 180 6.41 22.77 1.15
C GLY A 180 7.27 22.78 2.42
N GLU A 181 6.70 23.26 3.52
CA GLU A 181 7.31 23.25 4.84
C GLU A 181 7.08 21.92 5.57
N GLY A 182 8.16 21.28 6.01
CA GLY A 182 8.10 20.07 6.83
C GLY A 182 8.65 18.83 6.11
N PRO A 183 8.46 17.63 6.70
CA PRO A 183 8.98 16.39 6.16
C PRO A 183 7.93 15.63 5.32
N TRP A 184 7.10 16.33 4.55
CA TRP A 184 5.96 15.75 3.81
C TRP A 184 6.24 15.69 2.32
N LEU A 185 5.65 14.75 1.59
CA LEU A 185 5.88 14.58 0.15
C LEU A 185 5.26 15.70 -0.70
N TYR A 186 4.22 16.36 -0.21
CA TYR A 186 3.51 17.38 -0.98
C TYR A 186 2.72 18.33 -0.08
N GLY A 187 3.13 19.60 -0.04
CA GLY A 187 2.55 20.66 0.77
C GLY A 187 2.89 20.57 2.26
N ASP A 188 2.41 21.54 3.03
CA ASP A 188 2.90 21.82 4.39
C ASP A 188 2.31 20.89 5.49
N SER A 189 1.59 19.84 5.10
CA SER A 189 0.89 18.94 6.01
C SER A 189 0.90 17.50 5.53
N ILE A 190 0.83 16.56 6.48
CA ILE A 190 0.68 15.14 6.19
C ILE A 190 -0.49 14.85 5.22
N THR A 191 -0.23 13.97 4.27
CA THR A 191 -1.20 13.45 3.33
C THR A 191 -1.18 11.92 3.30
N TYR A 192 -2.12 11.33 2.58
CA TYR A 192 -2.12 9.88 2.36
C TYR A 192 -0.89 9.37 1.60
N ALA A 193 -0.18 10.23 0.85
CA ALA A 193 1.04 9.84 0.16
C ALA A 193 2.17 9.52 1.15
N ASP A 194 2.24 10.27 2.25
CA ASP A 194 3.23 10.05 3.33
C ASP A 194 3.00 8.72 4.04
N LEU A 195 1.73 8.37 4.29
CA LEU A 195 1.34 7.06 4.86
C LEU A 195 1.66 5.91 3.90
N VAL A 196 1.49 6.11 2.59
CA VAL A 196 1.86 5.12 1.56
C VAL A 196 3.36 4.90 1.52
N LEU A 197 4.16 5.98 1.57
CA LEU A 197 5.60 5.86 1.65
C LEU A 197 6.02 5.15 2.94
N PHE A 198 5.47 5.55 4.08
CA PHE A 198 5.74 4.89 5.36
C PHE A 198 5.53 3.37 5.30
N GLN A 199 4.36 2.90 4.87
CA GLN A 199 4.06 1.47 4.79
C GLN A 199 4.92 0.73 3.76
N SER A 200 5.20 1.39 2.63
CA SER A 200 6.11 0.89 1.60
C SER A 200 7.51 0.64 2.16
N ILE A 201 8.02 1.57 2.96
CA ILE A 201 9.34 1.50 3.58
C ILE A 201 9.36 0.48 4.73
N ASP A 202 8.32 0.43 5.57
CA ASP A 202 8.18 -0.53 6.67
C ASP A 202 8.20 -1.99 6.15
N GLY A 203 7.45 -2.25 5.08
CA GLY A 203 7.42 -3.57 4.45
C GLY A 203 8.74 -3.90 3.74
N THR A 204 9.36 -2.92 3.10
CA THR A 204 10.69 -3.12 2.48
C THR A 204 11.75 -3.45 3.54
N GLN A 205 11.70 -2.80 4.71
CA GLN A 205 12.58 -3.12 5.84
C GLN A 205 12.39 -4.56 6.32
N PHE A 206 11.15 -5.04 6.38
CA PHE A 206 10.86 -6.43 6.74
C PHE A 206 11.40 -7.42 5.69
N ALA A 207 11.13 -7.17 4.41
CA ALA A 207 11.52 -8.09 3.33
C ALA A 207 13.05 -8.13 3.13
N PHE A 208 13.69 -6.96 3.13
CA PHE A 208 15.09 -6.76 2.79
C PHE A 208 15.88 -5.99 3.87
N PRO A 209 15.99 -6.51 5.12
CA PRO A 209 16.55 -5.78 6.24
C PRO A 209 18.02 -5.38 6.04
N LYS A 210 18.85 -6.21 5.39
CA LYS A 210 20.27 -5.91 5.17
C LYS A 210 20.43 -4.75 4.19
N THR A 211 19.68 -4.80 3.09
CA THR A 211 19.64 -3.76 2.07
C THR A 211 19.09 -2.46 2.65
N PHE A 212 18.01 -2.52 3.43
CA PHE A 212 17.45 -1.37 4.11
C PHE A 212 18.50 -0.67 4.99
N GLN A 213 19.24 -1.43 5.81
CA GLN A 213 20.28 -0.88 6.67
C GLN A 213 21.39 -0.20 5.85
N LYS A 214 21.91 -0.86 4.81
CA LYS A 214 22.92 -0.28 3.91
C LYS A 214 22.45 1.03 3.27
N LEU A 215 21.19 1.09 2.85
CA LEU A 215 20.62 2.29 2.22
C LEU A 215 20.41 3.42 3.24
N LYS A 216 19.98 3.10 4.48
CA LYS A 216 19.86 4.07 5.57
C LYS A 216 21.21 4.65 5.97
N GLU A 217 22.24 3.81 6.08
CA GLU A 217 23.61 4.24 6.40
C GLU A 217 24.27 5.05 5.28
N SER A 218 23.79 4.93 4.04
CA SER A 218 24.36 5.63 2.89
C SER A 218 24.18 7.15 2.93
N GLY A 219 23.23 7.67 3.71
CA GLY A 219 22.90 9.11 3.78
C GLY A 219 22.16 9.67 2.55
N LYS A 220 21.95 8.86 1.50
CA LYS A 220 21.42 9.34 0.21
C LYS A 220 19.92 9.65 0.22
N TYR A 221 19.19 9.11 1.18
CA TYR A 221 17.72 9.16 1.25
C TYR A 221 17.25 9.60 2.65
N ASP A 222 18.01 10.49 3.29
CA ASP A 222 17.77 10.89 4.69
C ASP A 222 16.39 11.51 4.89
N GLY A 223 15.87 12.25 3.90
CA GLY A 223 14.51 12.78 3.93
C GLY A 223 13.46 11.67 3.99
N VAL A 224 13.63 10.62 3.18
CA VAL A 224 12.73 9.46 3.16
C VAL A 224 12.73 8.74 4.51
N PHE A 225 13.90 8.47 5.08
CA PHE A 225 13.99 7.80 6.38
C PHE A 225 13.52 8.68 7.53
N LYS A 226 13.72 10.00 7.45
CA LYS A 226 13.16 10.95 8.42
C LYS A 226 11.63 10.98 8.35
N LEU A 227 11.03 10.97 7.16
CA LEU A 227 9.57 10.85 7.00
C LEU A 227 9.08 9.53 7.61
N TYR A 228 9.74 8.40 7.30
CA TYR A 228 9.41 7.10 7.87
C TYR A 228 9.41 7.15 9.41
N ASP A 229 10.48 7.64 10.03
CA ASP A 229 10.60 7.73 11.49
C ASP A 229 9.55 8.72 12.06
N THR A 230 9.25 9.81 11.35
CA THR A 230 8.23 10.81 11.74
C THR A 230 6.82 10.21 11.74
N ILE A 231 6.42 9.49 10.69
CA ILE A 231 5.11 8.83 10.61
C ILE A 231 4.97 7.74 11.67
N LYS A 232 6.03 6.95 11.88
CA LYS A 232 6.06 5.88 12.87
C LYS A 232 5.79 6.35 14.30
N GLU A 233 6.25 7.57 14.63
CA GLU A 233 6.10 8.16 15.96
C GLU A 233 4.79 8.95 16.14
N ARG A 234 3.94 9.06 15.11
CA ARG A 234 2.63 9.70 15.27
C ARG A 234 1.78 8.90 16.27
N PRO A 235 1.07 9.54 17.21
CA PRO A 235 0.42 8.84 18.32
C PRO A 235 -0.49 7.68 17.90
N ALA A 236 -1.42 7.93 16.96
CA ALA A 236 -2.36 6.91 16.50
C ALA A 236 -1.68 5.78 15.72
N ILE A 237 -0.69 6.11 14.89
CA ILE A 237 0.09 5.13 14.13
C ILE A 237 0.90 4.25 15.08
N LYS A 238 1.62 4.86 16.03
CA LYS A 238 2.42 4.15 17.03
C LYS A 238 1.57 3.19 17.87
N GLU A 239 0.41 3.64 18.33
CA GLU A 239 -0.55 2.80 19.06
C GLU A 239 -1.04 1.63 18.20
N TYR A 240 -1.44 1.91 16.96
CA TYR A 240 -1.93 0.89 16.04
C TYR A 240 -0.86 -0.17 15.75
N LEU A 241 0.39 0.23 15.47
CA LEU A 241 1.51 -0.67 15.21
C LEU A 241 1.83 -1.59 16.40
N ALA A 242 1.52 -1.16 17.62
CA ALA A 242 1.69 -1.95 18.85
C ALA A 242 0.47 -2.83 19.18
N SER A 243 -0.64 -2.67 18.46
CA SER A 243 -1.91 -3.35 18.74
C SER A 243 -2.07 -4.67 17.98
N ASP A 244 -2.96 -5.54 18.47
CA ASP A 244 -3.33 -6.79 17.78
C ASP A 244 -4.09 -6.56 16.46
N LYS A 245 -4.53 -5.32 16.19
CA LYS A 245 -5.18 -4.97 14.91
C LYS A 245 -4.18 -4.90 13.76
N ARG A 246 -2.92 -4.54 14.03
CA ARG A 246 -1.86 -4.54 13.03
C ARG A 246 -1.56 -5.98 12.64
N GLN A 247 -1.93 -6.34 11.42
CA GLN A 247 -1.56 -7.64 10.85
C GLN A 247 -0.04 -7.76 10.80
N LYS A 248 0.49 -8.96 11.07
CA LYS A 248 1.93 -9.22 11.03
C LYS A 248 2.36 -9.50 9.60
N TYR A 249 3.57 -9.09 9.23
CA TYR A 249 4.18 -9.57 7.99
C TYR A 249 4.35 -11.10 8.02
N GLY A 250 4.29 -11.73 6.85
CA GLY A 250 4.22 -13.18 6.66
C GLY A 250 4.19 -13.48 5.16
N ASP A 251 3.42 -14.49 4.74
CA ASP A 251 3.34 -14.94 3.33
C ASP A 251 2.50 -14.02 2.41
N GLY A 252 2.63 -12.71 2.59
CA GLY A 252 1.96 -11.67 1.81
C GLY A 252 2.85 -11.06 0.73
N ILE A 253 2.73 -9.74 0.59
CA ILE A 253 3.53 -8.91 -0.34
C ILE A 253 4.98 -8.77 0.11
N TRP A 254 5.18 -8.54 1.41
CA TRP A 254 6.51 -8.38 1.98
C TRP A 254 6.88 -9.68 2.67
N ARG A 255 7.73 -10.49 2.02
CA ARG A 255 8.24 -11.75 2.55
C ARG A 255 9.74 -11.63 2.81
N HIS A 256 10.19 -12.16 3.94
CA HIS A 256 11.61 -12.19 4.26
C HIS A 256 12.21 -13.55 3.87
N TYR A 257 12.99 -13.56 2.79
CA TYR A 257 13.80 -14.70 2.36
C TYR A 257 15.27 -14.29 2.39
N PRO A 258 16.07 -14.73 3.38
CA PRO A 258 17.47 -14.31 3.53
C PRO A 258 18.30 -14.49 2.26
N GLU A 259 18.04 -15.56 1.51
CA GLU A 259 18.78 -15.90 0.29
C GLU A 259 18.51 -14.97 -0.90
N LEU A 260 17.50 -14.10 -0.81
CA LEU A 260 17.20 -13.09 -1.83
C LEU A 260 18.06 -11.82 -1.67
N GLU A 261 18.77 -11.68 -0.55
CA GLU A 261 19.76 -10.60 -0.29
C GLU A 261 21.21 -11.08 -0.25
N GLU A 262 21.43 -12.38 -0.48
CA GLU A 262 22.77 -12.94 -0.53
C GLU A 262 23.42 -12.60 -1.88
N GLU A 263 24.61 -12.00 -1.83
CA GLU A 263 25.47 -11.92 -3.00
C GLU A 263 25.91 -13.35 -3.34
N ASP A 264 25.70 -13.79 -4.59
CA ASP A 264 26.26 -15.05 -5.06
C ASP A 264 27.77 -15.01 -4.80
N GLU A 265 28.30 -15.94 -4.01
CA GLU A 265 29.74 -16.12 -3.86
C GLU A 265 30.34 -16.15 -5.25
N LYS A 266 31.15 -15.13 -5.58
CA LYS A 266 31.84 -15.04 -6.87
C LYS A 266 32.58 -16.36 -7.05
N LYS A 267 32.09 -17.20 -7.96
CA LYS A 267 32.90 -18.29 -8.49
C LYS A 267 34.00 -17.61 -9.30
N GLU A 268 35.17 -17.49 -8.66
CA GLU A 268 36.45 -17.15 -9.30
C GLU A 268 36.73 -18.09 -10.48
#